data_AF-A0A2M6X9R9-F1
#
_entry.id   AF-A0A2M6X9R9-F1
#
_cell.length_a   1.000
_cell.length_b   1.000
_cell.length_c   1.000
_cell.angle_alpha   90.00
_cell.angle_beta   90.00
_cell.angle_gamma   90.00
#
_symmetry.space_group_name_H-M   'P 1'
#
loop_
_entity.id
_entity.type
_entity.pdbx_description
1 polymer ?
#
loop_
_entity_poly.entity_id
_entity_poly.type
_entity_poly.pdbx_seq_one_letter_code
_entity_poly.pdbx_strand_id
1 'polypeptide(L)'
;MKKRTKWILIIIFILVIGGVVAAIFFRPSKKPQYTTEAAKRGELIETVSVSGTVQPKKVIELSGQSAAGVEKIKVKIGDKVKKGESLIELDSREQTLRLEQAQASLNLAQSNLAMAQENDLQAAETALKNAEQAYKDLQAKNKRALAEAEIDLAEAENYTLDYQDYFNSVEESYDNGETTEAARNLV
;
A
#
# COMPACT_ATOMS: atom_id res chain seq x y z
N MET A 1 -93.31 124.89 -21.64
CA MET A 1 -91.97 124.83 -20.98
C MET A 1 -91.67 123.38 -20.61
N LYS A 2 -90.87 122.60 -21.38
CA LYS A 2 -90.48 121.20 -21.01
C LYS A 2 -89.37 120.52 -21.88
N LYS A 3 -88.72 121.22 -22.83
CA LYS A 3 -87.75 120.58 -23.75
C LYS A 3 -86.31 120.47 -23.21
N ARG A 4 -85.90 121.25 -22.19
CA ARG A 4 -84.51 121.30 -21.70
C ARG A 4 -84.17 120.19 -20.68
N THR A 5 -85.15 119.71 -19.91
CA THR A 5 -84.96 118.63 -18.91
C THR A 5 -84.68 117.26 -19.55
N LYS A 6 -85.21 117.00 -20.75
CA LYS A 6 -84.93 115.76 -21.49
C LYS A 6 -83.45 115.62 -21.90
N TRP A 7 -82.77 116.73 -22.21
CA TRP A 7 -81.36 116.72 -22.61
C TRP A 7 -80.41 116.49 -21.42
N ILE A 8 -80.74 117.02 -20.25
CA ILE A 8 -79.96 116.83 -19.02
C ILE A 8 -79.96 115.35 -18.59
N LEU A 9 -81.10 114.66 -18.71
CA LEU A 9 -81.20 113.23 -18.41
C LEU A 9 -80.34 112.35 -19.34
N ILE A 10 -80.25 112.71 -20.64
CA ILE A 10 -79.42 111.97 -21.60
C ILE A 10 -77.93 112.10 -21.27
N ILE A 11 -77.48 113.30 -20.89
CA ILE A 11 -76.08 113.53 -20.51
C ILE A 11 -75.71 112.74 -19.25
N ILE A 12 -76.58 112.73 -18.24
CA ILE A 12 -76.38 111.93 -17.03
C ILE A 12 -76.31 110.44 -17.35
N PHE A 13 -77.19 109.95 -18.23
CA PHE A 13 -77.21 108.55 -18.62
C PHE A 13 -75.90 108.14 -19.33
N ILE A 14 -75.39 108.99 -20.22
CA ILE A 14 -74.10 108.77 -20.90
C ILE A 14 -72.94 108.77 -19.89
N LEU A 15 -72.97 109.67 -18.90
CA LEU A 15 -71.89 109.79 -17.92
C LEU A 15 -71.84 108.58 -16.98
N VAL A 16 -72.99 108.05 -16.57
CA VAL A 16 -73.09 106.82 -15.77
C VAL A 16 -72.61 105.60 -16.56
N ILE A 17 -73.02 105.46 -17.82
CA ILE A 17 -72.55 104.37 -18.69
C ILE A 17 -71.03 104.45 -18.88
N GLY A 18 -70.50 105.65 -19.15
CA GLY A 18 -69.07 105.87 -19.30
C GLY A 18 -68.28 105.46 -18.05
N GLY A 19 -68.79 105.79 -16.86
CA GLY A 19 -68.16 105.42 -15.59
C GLY A 19 -68.11 103.90 -15.34
N VAL A 20 -69.20 103.18 -15.66
CA VAL A 20 -69.28 101.72 -15.46
C VAL A 20 -68.34 100.98 -16.41
N VAL A 21 -68.28 101.39 -17.68
CA VAL A 21 -67.40 100.76 -18.68
C VAL A 21 -65.93 100.94 -18.30
N ALA A 22 -65.55 102.14 -17.85
CA ALA A 22 -64.18 102.40 -17.39
C ALA A 22 -63.80 101.53 -16.18
N ALA A 23 -64.70 101.36 -15.21
CA ALA A 23 -64.45 100.55 -14.01
C ALA A 23 -64.29 99.06 -14.30
N ILE A 24 -64.97 98.53 -15.32
CA ILE A 24 -64.82 97.13 -15.74
C ILE A 24 -63.50 96.93 -16.50
N PHE A 25 -63.12 97.88 -17.35
CA PHE A 25 -61.91 97.75 -18.16
C PHE A 25 -60.61 97.93 -17.35
N PHE A 26 -60.64 98.77 -16.31
CA PHE A 26 -59.48 99.02 -15.46
C PHE A 26 -59.32 98.03 -14.30
N ARG A 27 -60.04 96.91 -14.29
CA ARG A 27 -59.95 95.92 -13.22
C ARG A 27 -58.64 95.13 -13.35
N PRO A 28 -57.65 95.30 -12.46
CA PRO A 28 -56.37 94.61 -12.59
C PRO A 28 -56.56 93.10 -12.33
N SER A 29 -56.12 92.26 -13.27
CA SER A 29 -56.18 90.81 -13.18
C SER A 29 -55.09 90.26 -12.25
N LYS A 30 -55.48 89.38 -11.31
CA LYS A 30 -54.56 88.74 -10.35
C LYS A 30 -53.60 87.79 -11.08
N LYS A 31 -52.29 87.94 -10.86
CA LYS A 31 -51.25 87.08 -11.44
C LYS A 31 -51.26 85.67 -10.80
N PRO A 32 -50.93 84.60 -11.54
CA PRO A 32 -50.93 83.24 -11.02
C PRO A 32 -49.82 83.01 -9.99
N GLN A 33 -50.10 82.14 -9.03
CA GLN A 33 -49.21 81.81 -7.89
C GLN A 33 -48.72 80.36 -8.05
N TYR A 34 -47.42 80.13 -7.86
CA TYR A 34 -46.80 78.80 -7.97
C TYR A 34 -46.38 78.29 -6.59
N THR A 35 -46.47 76.97 -6.40
CA THR A 35 -45.97 76.28 -5.21
C THR A 35 -44.66 75.59 -5.56
N THR A 36 -43.62 75.88 -4.78
CA THR A 36 -42.29 75.26 -4.91
C THR A 36 -41.89 74.62 -3.59
N GLU A 37 -41.09 73.55 -3.65
CA GLU A 37 -40.50 72.91 -2.48
C GLU A 37 -38.96 72.90 -2.57
N ALA A 38 -38.29 72.97 -1.42
CA ALA A 38 -36.83 73.03 -1.34
C ALA A 38 -36.21 71.62 -1.40
N ALA A 39 -35.25 71.43 -2.30
CA ALA A 39 -34.51 70.17 -2.42
C ALA A 39 -33.64 69.92 -1.17
N LYS A 40 -33.67 68.68 -0.65
CA LYS A 40 -32.84 68.24 0.48
C LYS A 40 -31.88 67.14 0.03
N ARG A 41 -30.65 67.15 0.58
CA ARG A 41 -29.68 66.06 0.41
C ARG A 41 -29.93 64.98 1.46
N GLY A 42 -29.93 63.73 1.02
CA GLY A 42 -30.01 62.54 1.85
C GLY A 42 -29.12 61.43 1.28
N GLU A 43 -28.87 60.40 2.09
CA GLU A 43 -28.09 59.24 1.66
C GLU A 43 -28.94 58.34 0.75
N LEU A 44 -28.44 58.06 -0.45
CA LEU A 44 -29.06 57.14 -1.38
C LEU A 44 -28.30 55.81 -1.30
N ILE A 45 -28.89 54.82 -0.63
CA ILE A 45 -28.32 53.48 -0.54
C ILE A 45 -28.80 52.68 -1.75
N GLU A 46 -27.87 52.42 -2.68
CA GLU A 46 -28.13 51.58 -3.85
C GLU A 46 -27.73 50.14 -3.53
N THR A 47 -28.73 49.29 -3.26
CA THR A 47 -28.52 47.86 -3.02
C THR A 47 -28.67 47.10 -4.34
N VAL A 48 -27.58 46.49 -4.82
CA VAL A 48 -27.63 45.58 -5.98
C VAL A 48 -27.84 44.15 -5.47
N SER A 49 -29.05 43.63 -5.67
CA SER A 49 -29.38 42.23 -5.34
C SER A 49 -28.94 41.29 -6.47
N VAL A 50 -27.95 40.45 -6.20
CA VAL A 50 -27.48 39.41 -7.13
C VAL A 50 -28.07 38.07 -6.70
N SER A 51 -28.85 37.44 -7.59
CA SER A 51 -29.32 36.07 -7.40
C SER A 51 -28.26 35.09 -7.88
N GLY A 52 -27.88 34.13 -7.03
CA GLY A 52 -26.97 33.03 -7.37
C GLY A 52 -27.40 31.73 -6.72
N THR A 53 -27.03 30.60 -7.32
CA THR A 53 -27.37 29.27 -6.81
C THR A 53 -26.23 28.74 -5.93
N VAL A 54 -26.54 28.30 -4.72
CA VAL A 54 -25.58 27.63 -3.85
C VAL A 54 -25.42 26.18 -4.32
N GLN A 55 -24.18 25.76 -4.60
CA GLN A 55 -23.86 24.39 -4.96
C GLN A 55 -22.91 23.76 -3.94
N PRO A 56 -23.06 22.45 -3.65
CA PRO A 56 -22.14 21.74 -2.79
C PRO A 56 -20.73 21.71 -3.39
N LYS A 57 -19.71 21.91 -2.55
CA LYS A 57 -18.30 21.88 -2.97
C LYS A 57 -17.88 20.53 -3.56
N LYS A 58 -18.48 19.44 -3.10
CA LYS A 58 -18.20 18.08 -3.57
C LYS A 58 -19.42 17.19 -3.35
N VAL A 59 -19.80 16.45 -4.39
CA VAL A 59 -20.78 15.37 -4.34
C VAL A 59 -20.04 14.08 -4.66
N ILE A 60 -20.22 13.04 -3.85
CA ILE A 60 -19.61 11.73 -4.07
C ILE A 60 -20.72 10.71 -4.08
N GLU A 61 -20.87 10.01 -5.20
CA GLU A 61 -21.72 8.83 -5.29
C GLU A 61 -20.92 7.61 -4.85
N LEU A 62 -21.49 6.84 -3.93
CA LEU A 62 -20.88 5.63 -3.40
C LEU A 62 -21.51 4.42 -4.08
N SER A 63 -20.78 3.81 -5.01
CA SER A 63 -21.10 2.51 -5.58
C SER A 63 -20.26 1.43 -4.89
N GLY A 64 -20.88 0.32 -4.47
CA GLY A 64 -20.16 -0.82 -3.93
C GLY A 64 -19.17 -1.38 -4.95
N GLN A 65 -17.90 -1.53 -4.57
CA GLN A 65 -16.86 -2.08 -5.46
C GLN A 65 -16.94 -3.62 -5.58
N SER A 66 -17.60 -4.28 -4.62
CA SER A 66 -17.77 -5.73 -4.57
C SER A 66 -19.23 -6.10 -4.86
N ALA A 67 -19.45 -7.23 -5.54
CA ALA A 67 -20.78 -7.81 -5.77
C ALA A 67 -21.42 -8.39 -4.49
N ALA A 68 -20.78 -8.22 -3.33
CA ALA A 68 -21.30 -8.64 -2.05
C ALA A 68 -22.59 -7.87 -1.70
N GLY A 69 -23.59 -8.60 -1.20
CA GLY A 69 -24.83 -8.01 -0.70
C GLY A 69 -24.60 -7.12 0.51
N VAL A 70 -25.48 -6.14 0.72
CA VAL A 70 -25.45 -5.29 1.92
C VAL A 70 -26.04 -6.08 3.09
N GLU A 71 -25.25 -6.29 4.14
CA GLU A 71 -25.69 -6.94 5.38
C GLU A 71 -26.35 -5.92 6.32
N LYS A 72 -25.75 -4.74 6.47
CA LYS A 72 -26.27 -3.69 7.36
C LYS A 72 -25.93 -2.29 6.90
N ILE A 73 -26.86 -1.36 7.11
CA ILE A 73 -26.64 0.09 6.93
C ILE A 73 -26.48 0.71 8.31
N LYS A 74 -25.39 1.44 8.54
CA LYS A 74 -25.01 1.99 9.86
C LYS A 74 -25.40 3.46 10.05
N VAL A 75 -25.92 4.11 9.01
CA VAL A 75 -26.24 5.55 8.97
C VAL A 75 -27.66 5.81 8.51
N LYS A 76 -28.24 6.94 8.92
CA LYS A 76 -29.57 7.40 8.51
C LYS A 76 -29.48 8.60 7.57
N ILE A 77 -30.55 8.83 6.84
CA ILE A 77 -30.67 9.99 5.95
C ILE A 77 -30.59 11.27 6.79
N GLY A 78 -29.63 12.15 6.44
CA GLY A 78 -29.39 13.40 7.15
C GLY A 78 -28.23 13.37 8.16
N ASP A 79 -27.65 12.19 8.42
CA ASP A 79 -26.50 12.08 9.33
C ASP A 79 -25.24 12.73 8.75
N LYS A 80 -24.46 13.39 9.62
CA LYS A 80 -23.13 13.92 9.27
C LYS A 80 -22.09 12.84 9.52
N VAL A 81 -21.43 12.38 8.47
CA VAL A 81 -20.42 11.31 8.54
C VAL A 81 -19.01 11.86 8.33
N LYS A 82 -18.02 11.23 8.96
CA LYS A 82 -16.61 11.60 8.81
C LYS A 82 -15.91 10.71 7.79
N LYS A 83 -14.77 11.19 7.27
CA LYS A 83 -13.93 10.38 6.37
C LYS A 83 -13.42 9.14 7.11
N GLY A 84 -13.59 7.96 6.50
CA GLY A 84 -13.17 6.67 7.07
C GLY A 84 -14.22 5.97 7.92
N GLU A 85 -15.39 6.57 8.11
CA GLU A 85 -16.49 5.97 8.85
C GLU A 85 -17.18 4.87 8.03
N SER A 86 -17.41 3.70 8.64
CA SER A 86 -18.11 2.59 7.99
C SER A 86 -19.60 2.91 7.89
N LEU A 87 -20.07 3.16 6.66
CA LEU A 87 -21.47 3.49 6.38
C LEU A 87 -22.33 2.24 6.20
N ILE A 88 -21.74 1.19 5.62
CA ILE A 88 -22.37 -0.09 5.34
C ILE A 88 -21.45 -1.24 5.74
N GLU A 89 -22.07 -2.36 6.05
CA GLU A 89 -21.45 -3.66 6.26
C GLU A 89 -21.92 -4.57 5.13
N LEU A 90 -20.96 -5.21 4.46
CA LEU A 90 -21.21 -6.12 3.34
C LEU A 90 -21.14 -7.56 3.85
N ASP A 91 -21.97 -8.44 3.29
CA ASP A 91 -21.91 -9.88 3.57
C ASP A 91 -20.53 -10.41 3.16
N SER A 92 -19.76 -10.81 4.17
CA SER A 92 -18.35 -11.22 4.03
C SER A 92 -18.14 -12.73 4.15
N ARG A 93 -19.21 -13.53 4.13
CA ARG A 93 -19.12 -14.98 4.37
C ARG A 93 -18.22 -15.68 3.35
N GLU A 94 -18.35 -15.36 2.07
CA GLU A 94 -17.51 -15.96 1.03
C GLU A 94 -16.03 -15.56 1.18
N GLN A 95 -15.76 -14.30 1.51
CA GLN A 95 -14.41 -13.78 1.72
C GLN A 95 -13.76 -14.42 2.95
N THR A 96 -14.54 -14.60 4.03
CA THR A 96 -14.11 -15.31 5.24
C THR A 96 -13.77 -16.76 4.94
N LEU A 97 -14.64 -17.48 4.22
CA LEU A 97 -14.37 -18.86 3.80
C LEU A 97 -13.12 -18.98 2.91
N ARG A 98 -12.94 -18.05 1.96
CA ARG A 98 -11.74 -18.00 1.12
C ARG A 98 -10.48 -17.72 1.94
N LEU A 99 -10.56 -16.85 2.94
CA LEU A 99 -9.47 -16.56 3.88
C LEU A 99 -9.10 -17.81 4.69
N GLU A 100 -10.08 -18.50 5.26
CA GLU A 100 -9.89 -19.75 6.01
C GLU A 100 -9.26 -20.84 5.15
N GLN A 101 -9.75 -21.03 3.92
CA GLN A 101 -9.18 -21.99 2.98
C GLN A 101 -7.73 -21.65 2.61
N ALA A 102 -7.43 -20.37 2.40
CA ALA A 102 -6.07 -19.91 2.12
C ALA A 102 -5.14 -20.14 3.32
N GLN A 103 -5.61 -19.87 4.53
CA GLN A 103 -4.85 -20.10 5.76
C GLN A 103 -4.58 -21.59 6.00
N ALA A 104 -5.57 -22.46 5.79
CA ALA A 104 -5.39 -23.90 5.87
C ALA A 104 -4.37 -24.40 4.84
N SER A 105 -4.44 -23.88 3.61
CA SER A 105 -3.49 -24.21 2.54
C SER A 105 -2.05 -23.77 2.88
N LEU A 106 -1.90 -22.58 3.48
CA LEU A 106 -0.62 -22.08 3.95
C LEU A 106 -0.03 -22.97 5.05
N ASN A 107 -0.84 -23.35 6.05
CA ASN A 107 -0.42 -24.22 7.14
C ASN A 107 0.03 -25.59 6.62
N LEU A 108 -0.72 -26.18 5.67
CA LEU A 108 -0.34 -27.43 5.02
C LEU A 108 1.00 -27.31 4.29
N ALA A 109 1.21 -26.23 3.53
CA ALA A 109 2.45 -25.99 2.82
C ALA A 109 3.64 -25.83 3.78
N GLN A 110 3.45 -25.14 4.91
CA GLN A 110 4.47 -24.98 5.95
C GLN A 110 4.83 -26.32 6.60
N SER A 111 3.84 -27.14 6.95
CA SER A 111 4.08 -28.47 7.51
C SER A 111 4.81 -29.38 6.53
N ASN A 112 4.44 -29.35 5.24
CA ASN A 112 5.14 -30.11 4.21
C ASN A 112 6.59 -29.68 4.04
N LEU A 113 6.86 -28.37 4.10
CA LEU A 113 8.22 -27.84 4.06
C LEU A 113 9.04 -28.31 5.26
N ALA A 114 8.48 -28.23 6.47
CA ALA A 114 9.15 -28.69 7.68
C ALA A 114 9.48 -30.19 7.62
N MET A 115 8.53 -31.03 7.20
CA MET A 115 8.77 -32.47 7.01
C MET A 115 9.84 -32.75 5.96
N ALA A 116 9.86 -32.02 4.84
CA ALA A 116 10.88 -32.20 3.81
C ALA A 116 12.28 -31.85 4.34
N GLN A 117 12.41 -30.75 5.07
CA GLN A 117 13.67 -30.32 5.68
C GLN A 117 14.17 -31.32 6.74
N GLU A 118 13.27 -31.84 7.57
CA GLU A 118 13.61 -32.85 8.57
C GLU A 118 14.07 -34.16 7.92
N ASN A 119 13.35 -34.62 6.89
CA ASN A 119 13.73 -35.81 6.13
C ASN A 119 15.09 -35.64 5.43
N ASP A 120 15.34 -34.49 4.81
CA ASP A 120 16.61 -34.20 4.14
C ASP A 120 17.78 -34.18 5.14
N LEU A 121 17.57 -33.55 6.31
CA LEU A 121 18.55 -33.54 7.40
C LEU A 121 18.84 -34.96 7.90
N GLN A 122 17.79 -35.74 8.18
CA GLN A 122 17.93 -37.11 8.66
C GLN A 122 18.65 -38.00 7.63
N ALA A 123 18.36 -37.82 6.34
CA ALA A 123 19.04 -38.52 5.26
C ALA A 123 20.53 -38.14 5.20
N ALA A 124 20.86 -36.86 5.34
CA ALA A 124 22.24 -36.37 5.38
C ALA A 124 23.01 -36.91 6.61
N GLU A 125 22.39 -36.92 7.79
CA GLU A 125 22.98 -37.48 9.02
C GLU A 125 23.23 -38.99 8.88
N THR A 126 22.27 -39.72 8.32
CA THR A 126 22.39 -41.16 8.07
C THR A 126 23.52 -41.44 7.07
N ALA A 127 23.61 -40.66 6.00
CA ALA A 127 24.67 -40.78 5.01
C ALA A 127 26.05 -40.50 5.63
N LEU A 128 26.17 -39.45 6.45
CA LEU A 128 27.40 -39.11 7.16
C LEU A 128 27.83 -40.26 8.09
N LYS A 129 26.91 -40.76 8.92
CA LYS A 129 27.16 -41.88 9.83
C LYS A 129 27.64 -43.13 9.08
N ASN A 130 27.01 -43.45 7.95
CA ASN A 130 27.41 -44.59 7.12
C ASN A 130 28.81 -44.38 6.52
N ALA A 131 29.12 -43.17 6.05
CA ALA A 131 30.44 -42.83 5.52
C ALA A 131 31.54 -42.91 6.59
N GLU A 132 31.27 -42.42 7.81
CA GLU A 132 32.18 -42.55 8.94
C GLU A 132 32.44 -44.00 9.34
N GLN A 133 31.39 -44.83 9.35
CA GLN A 133 31.51 -46.25 9.65
C GLN A 133 32.34 -46.96 8.58
N ALA A 134 32.04 -46.71 7.30
CA ALA A 134 32.81 -47.27 6.19
C ALA A 134 34.28 -46.84 6.23
N TYR A 135 34.56 -45.59 6.59
CA TYR A 135 35.92 -45.08 6.77
C TYR A 135 36.67 -45.80 7.90
N LYS A 136 36.03 -45.99 9.06
CA LYS A 136 36.61 -46.73 10.19
C LYS A 136 36.90 -48.18 9.81
N ASP A 137 35.98 -48.84 9.11
CA ASP A 137 36.15 -50.22 8.66
C ASP A 137 37.29 -50.35 7.64
N LEU A 138 37.40 -49.40 6.70
CA LEU A 138 38.52 -49.33 5.76
C LEU A 138 39.85 -49.09 6.47
N GLN A 139 39.89 -48.20 7.47
CA GLN A 139 41.10 -47.93 8.23
C GLN A 139 41.54 -49.17 9.03
N ALA A 140 40.59 -49.89 9.63
CA ALA A 140 40.87 -51.15 10.33
C ALA A 140 41.38 -52.24 9.37
N LYS A 141 40.80 -52.35 8.17
CA LYS A 141 41.26 -53.27 7.12
C LYS A 141 42.68 -52.94 6.66
N ASN A 142 42.96 -51.67 6.36
CA ASN A 142 44.30 -51.22 5.97
C ASN A 142 45.33 -51.50 7.06
N LYS A 143 44.99 -51.24 8.33
CA LYS A 143 45.89 -51.53 9.45
C LYS A 143 46.21 -53.03 9.57
N ARG A 144 45.22 -53.90 9.37
CA ARG A 144 45.42 -55.36 9.37
C ARG A 144 46.29 -55.80 8.19
N ALA A 145 46.02 -55.31 6.99
CA ALA A 145 46.80 -55.64 5.81
C ALA A 145 48.26 -55.15 5.93
N LEU A 146 48.48 -53.97 6.52
CA LEU A 146 49.84 -53.48 6.81
C LEU A 146 50.56 -54.37 7.83
N ALA A 147 49.89 -54.76 8.92
CA ALA A 147 50.48 -55.65 9.92
C ALA A 147 50.81 -57.05 9.33
N GLU A 148 49.95 -57.57 8.45
CA GLU A 148 50.19 -58.83 7.74
C GLU A 148 51.39 -58.71 6.79
N ALA A 149 51.47 -57.63 6.00
CA ALA A 149 52.62 -57.36 5.15
C ALA A 149 53.93 -57.15 5.92
N GLU A 150 53.88 -56.55 7.11
CA GLU A 150 55.04 -56.40 8.00
C GLU A 150 55.53 -57.77 8.53
N ILE A 151 54.61 -58.68 8.85
CA ILE A 151 54.95 -60.05 9.26
C ILE A 151 55.61 -60.81 8.11
N ASP A 152 55.01 -60.77 6.91
CA ASP A 152 55.56 -61.43 5.72
C ASP A 152 56.97 -60.92 5.37
N LEU A 153 57.19 -59.60 5.49
CA LEU A 153 58.50 -58.99 5.28
C LEU A 153 59.53 -59.51 6.30
N ALA A 154 59.16 -59.55 7.58
CA ALA A 154 60.05 -60.03 8.65
C ALA A 154 60.39 -61.52 8.51
N GLU A 155 59.45 -62.35 8.04
CA GLU A 155 59.72 -63.77 7.74
C GLU A 155 60.68 -63.92 6.56
N ALA A 156 60.50 -63.14 5.49
CA ALA A 156 61.41 -63.13 4.35
C ALA A 156 62.83 -62.68 4.74
N GLU A 157 62.96 -61.63 5.57
CA GLU A 157 64.25 -61.17 6.09
C GLU A 157 64.94 -62.26 6.93
N ASN A 158 64.21 -62.93 7.84
CA ASN A 158 64.76 -64.04 8.61
C ASN A 158 65.26 -65.19 7.71
N TYR A 159 64.50 -65.55 6.67
CA TYR A 159 64.92 -66.58 5.73
C TYR A 159 66.20 -66.20 4.98
N THR A 160 66.35 -64.94 4.58
CA THR A 160 67.57 -64.47 3.92
C THR A 160 68.79 -64.45 4.85
N LEU A 161 68.60 -64.13 6.13
CA LEU A 161 69.66 -64.18 7.14
C LEU A 161 70.13 -65.61 7.37
N ASP A 162 69.21 -66.57 7.52
CA ASP A 162 69.54 -68.00 7.69
C ASP A 162 70.36 -68.54 6.51
N TYR A 163 69.99 -68.15 5.28
CA TYR A 163 70.76 -68.50 4.09
C TYR A 163 72.16 -67.88 4.06
N GLN A 164 72.31 -66.65 4.52
CA GLN A 164 73.60 -65.96 4.61
C GLN A 164 74.50 -66.61 5.66
N ASP A 165 73.96 -66.93 6.83
CA ASP A 165 74.67 -67.63 7.90
C ASP A 165 75.12 -69.02 7.45
N TYR A 166 74.26 -69.77 6.74
CA TYR A 166 74.63 -71.05 6.15
C TYR A 166 75.79 -70.90 5.15
N PHE A 167 75.69 -69.93 4.22
CA PHE A 167 76.74 -69.70 3.24
C PHE A 167 78.09 -69.35 3.90
N ASN A 168 78.08 -68.43 4.88
CA ASN A 168 79.28 -68.05 5.63
C ASN A 168 79.90 -69.24 6.36
N SER A 169 79.09 -70.12 6.97
CA SER A 169 79.59 -71.32 7.66
C SER A 169 80.27 -72.32 6.72
N VAL A 170 79.74 -72.45 5.50
CA VAL A 170 80.32 -73.30 4.46
C VAL A 170 81.63 -72.70 3.95
N GLU A 171 81.66 -71.39 3.70
CA GLU A 171 82.87 -70.67 3.26
C GLU A 171 83.99 -70.74 4.31
N GLU A 172 83.68 -70.58 5.60
CA GLU A 172 84.62 -70.75 6.71
C GLU A 172 85.15 -72.20 6.82
N SER A 173 84.33 -73.19 6.46
CA SER A 173 84.76 -74.60 6.40
C SER A 173 85.72 -74.88 5.23
N TYR A 174 85.55 -74.17 4.11
CA TYR A 174 86.46 -74.26 2.96
C TYR A 174 87.81 -73.56 3.23
N ASP A 175 87.81 -72.39 3.88
CA ASP A 175 89.04 -71.64 4.18
C ASP A 175 89.89 -72.32 5.27
N ASN A 176 89.26 -73.12 6.14
CA ASN A 176 89.93 -73.95 7.14
C ASN A 176 90.46 -75.31 6.63
N GLY A 177 90.23 -75.66 5.36
CA GLY A 177 90.96 -76.73 4.67
C GLY A 177 90.52 -78.18 4.90
N GLU A 178 89.30 -78.46 5.35
CA GLU A 178 88.79 -79.84 5.48
C GLU A 178 88.11 -80.35 4.20
N THR A 179 88.90 -80.76 3.20
CA THR A 179 88.40 -81.66 2.14
C THR A 179 89.12 -83.00 2.21
N THR A 180 88.46 -84.01 2.81
CA THR A 180 88.31 -85.40 2.31
C THR A 180 88.00 -86.36 3.47
N GLU A 181 86.74 -86.84 3.60
CA GLU A 181 86.48 -88.22 4.06
C GLU A 181 85.01 -88.72 3.98
N ALA A 182 84.02 -87.91 3.56
CA ALA A 182 82.61 -88.33 3.64
C ALA A 182 82.07 -89.14 2.43
N ALA A 183 82.86 -89.43 1.39
CA ALA A 183 82.37 -90.13 0.19
C ALA A 183 82.52 -91.67 0.23
N ARG A 184 82.75 -92.28 1.41
CA ARG A 184 83.10 -93.72 1.48
C ARG A 184 82.17 -94.64 2.25
N ASN A 185 81.03 -94.19 2.77
CA ASN A 185 80.03 -95.12 3.29
C ASN A 185 78.64 -94.53 3.12
N LEU A 186 77.86 -95.13 2.21
CA LEU A 186 76.48 -95.58 2.41
C LEU A 186 75.99 -96.17 1.07
N VAL A 187 76.33 -97.45 0.86
CA VAL A 187 75.38 -98.44 0.34
C VAL A 187 74.48 -98.82 1.51
#